data_AF-A0A8C0G2Y7-F1
#
_entry.id   AF-A0A8C0G2Y7-F1
#
_cell.length_a   1.000
_cell.length_b   1.000
_cell.length_c   1.000
_cell.angle_alpha   90.00
_cell.angle_beta   90.00
_cell.angle_gamma   90.00
#
_symmetry.space_group_name_H-M   'P 1'
#
loop_
_entity.id
_entity.type
_entity.pdbx_description
1 polymer ?
#
loop_
_entity_poly.entity_id
_entity_poly.type
_entity_poly.pdbx_seq_one_letter_code
_entity_poly.pdbx_strand_id
1 'polypeptide(L)'
;MFAKLKKKIAEEAAIAPRPGGATRIPRSVSKESITSVGADSGDDFASDGSSSREDLSSQLLRRNEQIRKLEAKLSDYAEQVRNLQKIKEKLEIALEKHQDSSMKKFQEQNEAYQANRAKMAEGMALALEKKDQEWREKLVHLEKEKEMLSAQLQEMREQSLNLFQKRDEIDELEGFQQQELAKVKHMLLKKEESLSRAEQELEACSQELTHAKKELQVTSSLSLVLSNEVEELRQQHSELEAQRDELVAAEANAENKITDLEQRGQELQTFIQHLSTDLQNVIDEKNKLIEHLQEKVSSLEKRLEGNFSGDEHVWELIKEVTFLDGFKSLENCLAITVSVMQWNQYLISCICLCSCSVYLHSAPAGWNLRSAQVLALEAARAFNKHLYPPEDSEVEQNGEVAAADILQLQKDNRDLGQQISEKNKYKMVFPFQKIRPDNEIPEVREKPNSEVPNAAMTVTNNSDLNDCREINFEYLKHVVLKFMSCRESEAFHLIKAVSVLLNFSQEEENMLKETLEYKMSWFGSKPSPKGSIRPSISNPRTAWS
;
A
#
# COMPACT_ATOMS: atom_id res chain seq x y z
N MET A 1 33.13 -29.60 52.45
CA MET A 1 32.52 -29.94 53.76
C MET A 1 32.63 -31.41 54.16
N PHE A 2 32.74 -32.37 53.22
CA PHE A 2 32.87 -33.81 53.52
C PHE A 2 34.17 -34.25 54.23
N ALA A 3 35.29 -33.54 54.05
CA ALA A 3 36.57 -33.88 54.69
C ALA A 3 36.59 -33.61 56.21
N LYS A 4 35.85 -32.58 56.68
CA LYS A 4 35.72 -32.26 58.11
C LYS A 4 34.83 -33.27 58.85
N LEU A 5 33.89 -33.92 58.15
CA LEU A 5 33.03 -34.95 58.74
C LEU A 5 33.77 -36.28 58.94
N LYS A 6 34.60 -36.69 57.97
CA LYS A 6 35.42 -37.92 58.10
C LYS A 6 36.47 -37.83 59.23
N LYS A 7 37.04 -36.64 59.48
CA LYS A 7 37.97 -36.42 60.60
C LYS A 7 37.28 -36.51 61.96
N LYS A 8 36.04 -36.02 62.06
CA LYS A 8 35.26 -36.02 63.31
C LYS A 8 34.76 -37.41 63.72
N ILE A 9 34.44 -38.27 62.75
CA ILE A 9 34.08 -39.68 63.01
C ILE A 9 35.29 -40.51 63.45
N ALA A 10 36.50 -40.19 62.96
CA ALA A 10 37.73 -40.87 63.37
C ALA A 10 38.23 -40.44 64.77
N GLU A 11 38.00 -39.19 65.19
CA GLU A 11 38.34 -38.70 66.53
C GLU A 11 37.34 -39.17 67.62
N GLU A 12 36.05 -39.36 67.30
CA GLU A 12 35.07 -39.88 68.27
C GLU A 12 35.13 -41.41 68.45
N ALA A 13 35.60 -42.18 67.46
CA ALA A 13 35.78 -43.62 67.58
C ALA A 13 36.95 -44.03 68.51
N ALA A 14 37.82 -43.09 68.90
CA ALA A 14 39.00 -43.34 69.73
C ALA A 14 38.74 -43.17 71.25
N ILE A 15 37.55 -42.73 71.66
CA ILE A 15 37.24 -42.44 73.07
C ILE A 15 35.94 -43.16 73.47
N ALA A 16 36.01 -44.48 73.64
CA ALA A 16 34.98 -45.26 74.32
C ALA A 16 35.66 -46.25 75.29
N PRO A 17 35.34 -46.24 76.60
CA PRO A 17 35.94 -47.13 77.58
C PRO A 17 35.42 -48.56 77.41
N ARG A 18 36.33 -49.54 77.39
CA ARG A 18 36.00 -50.98 77.42
C ARG A 18 35.22 -51.32 78.71
N PRO A 19 34.05 -51.98 78.64
CA PRO A 19 33.44 -52.62 79.81
C PRO A 19 33.96 -54.06 79.89
N GLY A 20 34.98 -54.28 80.71
CA GLY A 20 35.59 -55.60 80.87
C GLY A 20 36.67 -55.61 81.95
N GLY A 21 36.43 -54.91 83.06
CA GLY A 21 37.29 -54.93 84.24
C GLY A 21 36.67 -55.84 85.29
N ALA A 22 37.18 -57.07 85.40
CA ALA A 22 36.89 -57.96 86.50
C ALA A 22 37.21 -57.26 87.83
N THR A 23 36.17 -56.89 88.56
CA THR A 23 36.27 -56.17 89.83
C THR A 23 36.64 -57.16 90.92
N ARG A 24 37.94 -57.25 91.21
CA ARG A 24 38.50 -58.00 92.34
C ARG A 24 38.54 -57.05 93.55
N ILE A 25 37.58 -57.15 94.46
CA ILE A 25 37.63 -56.53 95.79
C ILE A 25 37.00 -57.48 96.83
N PRO A 26 37.21 -57.29 98.15
CA PRO A 26 38.16 -58.02 98.95
C PRO A 26 37.46 -58.85 100.05
N ARG A 27 38.06 -59.95 100.49
CA ARG A 27 37.62 -60.61 101.73
C ARG A 27 38.53 -60.17 102.87
N SER A 28 37.98 -59.31 103.73
CA SER A 28 38.51 -59.03 105.06
C SER A 28 37.36 -59.17 106.05
N VAL A 29 37.43 -60.15 106.95
CA VAL A 29 36.98 -60.02 108.34
C VAL A 29 37.77 -60.99 109.22
N SER A 30 38.24 -60.43 110.32
CA SER A 30 39.14 -60.99 111.33
C SER A 30 38.37 -61.57 112.52
N LYS A 31 39.13 -62.22 113.42
CA LYS A 31 38.99 -62.39 114.91
C LYS A 31 38.67 -63.81 115.42
N GLU A 32 39.66 -64.49 116.03
CA GLU A 32 40.03 -64.56 117.48
C GLU A 32 39.21 -65.65 118.22
N SER A 33 39.78 -66.80 118.62
CA SER A 33 40.56 -67.11 119.86
C SER A 33 39.72 -67.30 121.13
N ILE A 34 39.74 -68.50 121.75
CA ILE A 34 39.73 -68.85 123.21
C ILE A 34 39.76 -70.40 123.37
N THR A 35 40.83 -71.05 123.86
CA THR A 35 41.17 -71.46 125.26
C THR A 35 40.18 -72.38 126.00
N SER A 36 40.66 -73.53 126.53
CA SER A 36 40.35 -74.15 127.86
C SER A 36 40.72 -75.66 127.82
N VAL A 37 41.73 -76.21 128.49
CA VAL A 37 42.00 -76.39 129.94
C VAL A 37 41.13 -77.46 130.63
N GLY A 38 41.80 -78.44 131.29
CA GLY A 38 41.30 -79.40 132.31
C GLY A 38 41.22 -80.85 131.80
N ALA A 39 42.06 -81.83 132.19
CA ALA A 39 42.27 -82.44 133.53
C ALA A 39 40.94 -83.01 134.06
N ASP A 40 40.80 -84.20 134.66
CA ASP A 40 41.57 -84.91 135.68
C ASP A 40 40.71 -86.13 136.13
N SER A 41 41.26 -86.99 136.99
CA SER A 41 40.66 -88.11 137.77
C SER A 41 40.53 -89.45 137.04
N GLY A 42 41.22 -90.53 137.43
CA GLY A 42 41.81 -90.87 138.73
C GLY A 42 40.83 -91.74 139.53
N ASP A 43 41.34 -92.90 139.96
CA ASP A 43 40.82 -93.74 141.06
C ASP A 43 39.51 -94.55 140.79
N ASP A 44 39.36 -95.82 141.18
CA ASP A 44 40.15 -96.59 142.14
C ASP A 44 39.66 -98.04 142.36
N PHE A 45 40.47 -98.76 143.14
CA PHE A 45 40.16 -99.79 144.14
C PHE A 45 40.06 -101.30 143.82
N ALA A 46 41.11 -101.96 144.34
CA ALA A 46 41.17 -103.19 145.12
C ALA A 46 39.89 -104.06 145.22
N SER A 47 40.01 -105.24 144.61
CA SER A 47 39.36 -106.44 145.12
C SER A 47 40.12 -106.89 146.37
N ASP A 48 39.40 -106.99 147.49
CA ASP A 48 39.24 -108.25 148.19
C ASP A 48 38.23 -108.06 149.33
N GLY A 49 36.99 -108.45 149.03
CA GLY A 49 35.91 -108.54 149.99
C GLY A 49 35.65 -109.99 150.34
N SER A 50 35.57 -110.28 151.64
CA SER A 50 34.76 -111.40 152.12
C SER A 50 33.96 -110.92 153.33
N SER A 51 32.65 -110.69 153.12
CA SER A 51 31.66 -110.63 154.20
C SER A 51 30.25 -110.87 153.66
N SER A 52 29.41 -111.45 154.50
CA SER A 52 28.32 -112.37 154.19
C SER A 52 26.94 -111.74 153.94
N ARG A 53 26.31 -112.23 152.86
CA ARG A 53 24.88 -112.37 152.46
C ARG A 53 23.78 -111.37 152.87
N GLU A 54 23.67 -110.91 154.12
CA GLU A 54 22.49 -110.13 154.56
C GLU A 54 22.58 -108.60 154.29
N ASP A 55 23.77 -107.99 154.26
CA ASP A 55 23.97 -106.55 153.96
C ASP A 55 23.80 -106.19 152.46
N LEU A 56 23.87 -107.19 151.58
CA LEU A 56 23.68 -107.03 150.14
C LEU A 56 22.29 -106.51 149.78
N SER A 57 21.24 -106.95 150.48
CA SER A 57 19.85 -106.61 150.12
C SER A 57 19.51 -105.13 150.30
N SER A 58 19.99 -104.51 151.38
CA SER A 58 19.75 -103.08 151.67
C SER A 58 20.55 -102.15 150.73
N GLN A 59 21.78 -102.55 150.38
CA GLN A 59 22.56 -101.85 149.34
C GLN A 59 21.89 -101.96 147.97
N LEU A 60 21.31 -103.12 147.65
CA LEU A 60 20.62 -103.37 146.39
C LEU A 60 19.35 -102.51 146.28
N LEU A 61 18.59 -102.32 147.37
CA LEU A 61 17.41 -101.44 147.38
C LEU A 61 17.77 -99.95 147.17
N ARG A 62 18.84 -99.45 147.83
CA ARG A 62 19.34 -98.08 147.63
C ARG A 62 19.89 -97.88 146.22
N ARG A 63 20.62 -98.86 145.69
CA ARG A 63 21.10 -98.88 144.29
C ARG A 63 19.91 -98.85 143.32
N ASN A 64 18.86 -99.62 143.55
CA ASN A 64 17.64 -99.59 142.73
C ASN A 64 16.89 -98.24 142.78
N GLU A 65 16.83 -97.59 143.94
CA GLU A 65 16.24 -96.25 144.07
C GLU A 65 17.09 -95.18 143.36
N GLN A 66 18.42 -95.30 143.45
CA GLN A 66 19.36 -94.45 142.74
C GLN A 66 19.26 -94.67 141.22
N ILE A 67 19.13 -95.92 140.78
CA ILE A 67 18.87 -96.28 139.38
C ILE A 67 17.57 -95.63 138.91
N ARG A 68 16.46 -95.76 139.64
CA ARG A 68 15.20 -95.09 139.28
C ARG A 68 15.32 -93.57 139.16
N LYS A 69 16.09 -92.92 140.06
CA LYS A 69 16.36 -91.47 139.96
C LYS A 69 17.23 -91.11 138.75
N LEU A 70 18.22 -91.94 138.43
CA LEU A 70 19.05 -91.75 137.24
C LEU A 70 18.25 -92.02 135.96
N GLU A 71 17.36 -93.01 135.94
CA GLU A 71 16.42 -93.29 134.85
C GLU A 71 15.44 -92.13 134.63
N ALA A 72 14.90 -91.54 135.70
CA ALA A 72 14.05 -90.36 135.62
C ALA A 72 14.81 -89.15 135.03
N LYS A 73 16.03 -88.87 135.53
CA LYS A 73 16.88 -87.82 134.96
C LYS A 73 17.27 -88.08 133.50
N LEU A 74 17.57 -89.34 133.15
CA LEU A 74 17.88 -89.74 131.78
C LEU A 74 16.66 -89.51 130.87
N SER A 75 15.45 -89.80 131.37
CA SER A 75 14.19 -89.53 130.68
C SER A 75 13.96 -88.03 130.49
N ASP A 76 14.19 -87.21 131.52
CA ASP A 76 14.09 -85.75 131.45
C ASP A 76 15.09 -85.15 130.46
N TYR A 77 16.34 -85.64 130.47
CA TYR A 77 17.35 -85.25 129.48
C TYR A 77 16.97 -85.68 128.07
N ALA A 78 16.43 -86.89 127.87
CA ALA A 78 15.94 -87.34 126.57
C ALA A 78 14.76 -86.50 126.07
N GLU A 79 13.87 -86.06 126.96
CA GLU A 79 12.80 -85.13 126.63
C GLU A 79 13.33 -83.72 126.32
N GLN A 80 14.30 -83.22 127.08
CA GLN A 80 14.97 -81.95 126.81
C GLN A 80 15.65 -81.96 125.44
N VAL A 81 16.36 -83.04 125.08
CA VAL A 81 16.98 -83.20 123.75
C VAL A 81 15.93 -83.23 122.65
N ARG A 82 14.82 -83.96 122.81
CA ARG A 82 13.70 -83.95 121.84
C ARG A 82 13.09 -82.55 121.69
N ASN A 83 12.94 -81.80 122.77
CA ASN A 83 12.43 -80.43 122.73
C ASN A 83 13.40 -79.47 122.05
N LEU A 84 14.69 -79.56 122.36
CA LEU A 84 15.74 -78.79 121.68
C LEU A 84 15.80 -79.11 120.19
N GLN A 85 15.65 -80.38 119.82
CA GLN A 85 15.61 -80.82 118.43
C GLN A 85 14.41 -80.21 117.68
N LYS A 86 13.21 -80.24 118.27
CA LYS A 86 12.02 -79.58 117.70
C LYS A 86 12.19 -78.07 117.55
N ILE A 87 12.87 -77.42 118.50
CA ILE A 87 13.16 -75.99 118.44
C ILE A 87 14.16 -75.71 117.31
N LYS A 88 15.23 -76.50 117.20
CA LYS A 88 16.23 -76.44 116.12
C LYS A 88 15.56 -76.58 114.75
N GLU A 89 14.72 -77.59 114.55
CA GLU A 89 13.98 -77.79 113.29
C GLU A 89 13.08 -76.61 112.93
N LYS A 90 12.35 -76.04 113.91
CA LYS A 90 11.53 -74.84 113.68
C LYS A 90 12.38 -73.62 113.30
N LEU A 91 13.54 -73.45 113.94
CA LEU A 91 14.46 -72.36 113.63
C LEU A 91 15.11 -72.55 112.25
N GLU A 92 15.45 -73.78 111.87
CA GLU A 92 15.96 -74.12 110.54
C GLU A 92 14.90 -73.83 109.47
N ILE A 93 13.66 -74.26 109.65
CA ILE A 93 12.55 -73.97 108.73
C ILE A 93 12.28 -72.46 108.65
N ALA A 94 12.32 -71.74 109.77
CA ALA A 94 12.12 -70.29 109.78
C ALA A 94 13.27 -69.56 109.07
N LEU A 95 14.51 -70.01 109.26
CA LEU A 95 15.68 -69.48 108.59
C LEU A 95 15.62 -69.74 107.08
N GLU A 96 15.28 -70.95 106.66
CA GLU A 96 15.12 -71.33 105.26
C GLU A 96 14.01 -70.49 104.60
N LYS A 97 12.82 -70.39 105.22
CA LYS A 97 11.73 -69.53 104.72
C LYS A 97 12.13 -68.06 104.64
N HIS A 98 12.90 -67.55 105.60
CA HIS A 98 13.39 -66.18 105.57
C HIS A 98 14.43 -65.98 104.46
N GLN A 99 15.33 -66.94 104.26
CA GLN A 99 16.32 -66.94 103.17
C GLN A 99 15.62 -67.02 101.80
N ASP A 100 14.65 -67.92 101.62
CA ASP A 100 13.86 -68.06 100.41
C ASP A 100 13.05 -66.78 100.12
N SER A 101 12.40 -66.22 101.14
CA SER A 101 11.67 -64.95 100.99
C SER A 101 12.59 -63.79 100.64
N SER A 102 13.81 -63.76 101.20
CA SER A 102 14.81 -62.73 100.90
C SER A 102 15.35 -62.87 99.47
N MET A 103 15.71 -64.10 99.08
CA MET A 103 16.19 -64.41 97.72
C MET A 103 15.13 -64.12 96.68
N LYS A 104 13.87 -64.50 96.94
CA LYS A 104 12.74 -64.21 96.07
C LYS A 104 12.50 -62.71 95.91
N LYS A 105 12.53 -61.92 96.99
CA LYS A 105 12.42 -60.46 96.92
C LYS A 105 13.56 -59.82 96.11
N PHE A 106 14.78 -60.30 96.29
CA PHE A 106 15.92 -59.81 95.50
C PHE A 106 15.77 -60.15 94.02
N GLN A 107 15.31 -61.37 93.71
CA GLN A 107 15.03 -61.80 92.35
C GLN A 107 13.91 -60.96 91.72
N GLU A 108 12.78 -60.76 92.40
CA GLU A 108 11.68 -59.92 91.94
C GLU A 108 12.11 -58.47 91.69
N GLN A 109 12.94 -57.89 92.57
CA GLN A 109 13.50 -56.55 92.37
C GLN A 109 14.42 -56.49 91.14
N ASN A 110 15.26 -57.50 90.94
CA ASN A 110 16.14 -57.58 89.78
C ASN A 110 15.36 -57.76 88.47
N GLU A 111 14.34 -58.62 88.46
CA GLU A 111 13.42 -58.81 87.32
C GLU A 111 12.66 -57.52 87.02
N ALA A 112 12.12 -56.83 88.03
CA ALA A 112 11.44 -55.55 87.86
C ALA A 112 12.39 -54.47 87.32
N TYR A 113 13.63 -54.41 87.79
CA TYR A 113 14.63 -53.48 87.27
C TYR A 113 14.99 -53.79 85.81
N GLN A 114 15.19 -55.06 85.46
CA GLN A 114 15.46 -55.48 84.09
C GLN A 114 14.27 -55.19 83.17
N ALA A 115 13.05 -55.46 83.62
CA ALA A 115 11.83 -55.16 82.88
C ALA A 115 11.65 -53.65 82.67
N ASN A 116 11.93 -52.82 83.69
CA ASN A 116 11.85 -51.36 83.55
C ASN A 116 12.92 -50.83 82.57
N ARG A 117 14.16 -51.34 82.68
CA ARG A 117 15.24 -51.01 81.74
C ARG A 117 14.88 -51.42 80.31
N ALA A 118 14.28 -52.60 80.12
CA ALA A 118 13.81 -53.08 78.81
C ALA A 118 12.70 -52.19 78.25
N LYS A 119 11.69 -51.83 79.07
CA LYS A 119 10.62 -50.91 78.67
C LYS A 119 11.14 -49.53 78.25
N MET A 120 12.15 -49.01 78.95
CA MET A 120 12.77 -47.74 78.58
C MET A 120 13.53 -47.86 77.25
N ALA A 121 14.27 -48.95 77.04
CA ALA A 121 14.97 -49.21 75.78
C ALA A 121 13.98 -49.36 74.60
N GLU A 122 12.89 -50.10 74.79
CA GLU A 122 11.83 -50.26 73.81
C GLU A 122 11.12 -48.93 73.50
N GLY A 123 10.82 -48.13 74.53
CA GLY A 123 10.24 -46.80 74.35
C GLY A 123 11.13 -45.85 73.55
N MET A 124 12.45 -45.89 73.77
CA MET A 124 13.42 -45.14 72.96
C MET A 124 13.49 -45.67 71.53
N ALA A 125 13.51 -46.99 71.34
CA ALA A 125 13.52 -47.60 70.01
C ALA A 125 12.26 -47.22 69.20
N LEU A 126 11.07 -47.30 69.80
CA LEU A 126 9.82 -46.88 69.17
C LEU A 126 9.79 -45.38 68.84
N ALA A 127 10.38 -44.53 69.70
CA ALA A 127 10.47 -43.10 69.43
C ALA A 127 11.39 -42.80 68.23
N LEU A 128 12.52 -43.51 68.10
CA LEU A 128 13.40 -43.42 66.94
C LEU A 128 12.72 -43.93 65.67
N GLU A 129 12.03 -45.07 65.75
CA GLU A 129 11.32 -45.62 64.59
C GLU A 129 10.21 -44.69 64.08
N LYS A 130 9.44 -44.06 64.98
CA LYS A 130 8.46 -43.02 64.61
C LYS A 130 9.13 -41.84 63.92
N LYS A 131 10.28 -41.38 64.43
CA LYS A 131 11.04 -40.29 63.80
C LYS A 131 11.54 -40.68 62.42
N ASP A 132 12.08 -41.88 62.27
CA ASP A 132 12.52 -42.38 60.97
C ASP A 132 11.35 -42.48 59.99
N GLN A 133 10.17 -42.89 60.46
CA GLN A 133 8.95 -42.90 59.64
C GLN A 133 8.52 -41.49 59.21
N GLU A 134 8.48 -40.53 60.13
CA GLU A 134 8.18 -39.12 59.81
C GLU A 134 9.15 -38.56 58.76
N TRP A 135 10.45 -38.87 58.88
CA TRP A 135 11.46 -38.43 57.91
C TRP A 135 11.31 -39.13 56.56
N ARG A 136 10.97 -40.42 56.54
CA ARG A 136 10.67 -41.15 55.29
C ARG A 136 9.49 -40.51 54.57
N GLU A 137 8.40 -40.20 55.28
CA GLU A 137 7.22 -39.56 54.70
C GLU A 137 7.53 -38.16 54.15
N LYS A 138 8.30 -37.35 54.89
CA LYS A 138 8.78 -36.05 54.41
C LYS A 138 9.64 -36.17 53.16
N LEU A 139 10.53 -37.16 53.11
CA LEU A 139 11.38 -37.41 51.95
C LEU A 139 10.54 -37.79 50.72
N VAL A 140 9.54 -38.67 50.89
CA VAL A 140 8.61 -39.05 49.81
C VAL A 140 7.80 -37.83 49.34
N HIS A 141 7.35 -36.97 50.25
CA HIS A 141 6.63 -35.76 49.88
C HIS A 141 7.50 -34.78 49.08
N LEU A 142 8.73 -34.52 49.55
CA LEU A 142 9.69 -33.67 48.86
C LEU A 142 10.09 -34.23 47.49
N GLU A 143 10.22 -35.55 47.36
CA GLU A 143 10.52 -36.18 46.05
C GLU A 143 9.36 -35.97 45.08
N LYS A 144 8.10 -36.11 45.54
CA LYS A 144 6.91 -35.81 44.72
C LYS A 144 6.83 -34.34 44.30
N GLU A 145 7.12 -33.40 45.21
CA GLU A 145 7.16 -31.97 44.88
C GLU A 145 8.26 -31.66 43.86
N LYS A 146 9.44 -32.24 44.03
CA LYS A 146 10.56 -32.12 43.09
C LYS A 146 10.18 -32.67 41.71
N GLU A 147 9.55 -33.84 41.65
CA GLU A 147 9.06 -34.42 40.39
C GLU A 147 8.02 -33.50 39.72
N MET A 148 7.03 -33.02 40.47
CA MET A 148 6.01 -32.10 39.95
C MET A 148 6.63 -30.80 39.39
N LEU A 149 7.52 -30.17 40.15
CA LEU A 149 8.20 -28.94 39.73
C LEU A 149 9.11 -29.19 38.52
N SER A 150 9.78 -30.35 38.46
CA SER A 150 10.60 -30.71 37.31
C SER A 150 9.78 -30.93 36.04
N ALA A 151 8.60 -31.55 36.16
CA ALA A 151 7.67 -31.75 35.06
C ALA A 151 7.11 -30.42 34.55
N GLN A 152 6.68 -29.53 35.45
CA GLN A 152 6.24 -28.18 35.07
C GLN A 152 7.34 -27.40 34.35
N LEU A 153 8.59 -27.52 34.82
CA LEU A 153 9.71 -26.83 34.21
C LEU A 153 10.04 -27.40 32.82
N GLN A 154 9.94 -28.72 32.64
CA GLN A 154 10.07 -29.35 31.32
C GLN A 154 8.94 -28.92 30.37
N GLU A 155 7.70 -28.90 30.84
CA GLU A 155 6.55 -28.44 30.06
C GLU A 155 6.73 -26.98 29.60
N MET A 156 7.13 -26.08 30.50
CA MET A 156 7.41 -24.68 30.16
C MET A 156 8.51 -24.54 29.11
N ARG A 157 9.56 -25.38 29.17
CA ARG A 157 10.63 -25.39 28.15
C ARG A 157 10.11 -25.87 26.79
N GLU A 158 9.29 -26.91 26.78
CA GLU A 158 8.71 -27.46 25.55
C GLU A 158 7.72 -26.49 24.91
N GLN A 159 6.87 -25.84 25.72
CA GLN A 159 6.00 -24.76 25.27
C GLN A 159 6.80 -23.60 24.68
N SER A 160 7.89 -23.18 25.33
CA SER A 160 8.78 -22.13 24.82
C SER A 160 9.41 -22.50 23.48
N LEU A 161 9.87 -23.76 23.33
CA LEU A 161 10.41 -24.25 22.07
C LEU A 161 9.33 -24.29 20.97
N ASN A 162 8.12 -24.73 21.29
CA ASN A 162 7.00 -24.76 20.34
C ASN A 162 6.61 -23.36 19.88
N LEU A 163 6.60 -22.37 20.79
CA LEU A 163 6.35 -20.98 20.44
C LEU A 163 7.45 -20.41 19.54
N PHE A 164 8.70 -20.78 19.77
CA PHE A 164 9.82 -20.38 18.91
C PHE A 164 9.68 -20.97 17.50
N GLN A 165 9.42 -22.27 17.39
CA GLN A 165 9.18 -22.92 16.08
C GLN A 165 8.01 -22.28 15.32
N LYS A 166 6.89 -22.02 16.00
CA LYS A 166 5.74 -21.33 15.40
C LYS A 166 6.10 -19.92 14.93
N ARG A 167 6.99 -19.23 15.65
CA ARG A 167 7.46 -17.90 15.26
C ARG A 167 8.31 -17.97 13.99
N ASP A 168 9.21 -18.93 13.90
CA ASP A 168 10.01 -19.17 12.69
C ASP A 168 9.11 -19.50 11.49
N GLU A 169 8.11 -20.38 11.68
CA GLU A 169 7.12 -20.70 10.65
C GLU A 169 6.32 -19.46 10.19
N ILE A 170 5.94 -18.58 11.13
CA ILE A 170 5.26 -17.31 10.81
C ILE A 170 6.19 -16.40 9.99
N ASP A 171 7.45 -16.25 10.41
CA ASP A 171 8.41 -15.39 9.71
C ASP A 171 8.69 -15.90 8.28
N GLU A 172 8.75 -17.22 8.07
CA GLU A 172 8.83 -17.84 6.74
C GLU A 172 7.58 -17.54 5.89
N LEU A 173 6.39 -17.68 6.46
CA LEU A 173 5.12 -17.37 5.80
C LEU A 173 4.99 -15.88 5.45
N GLU A 174 5.39 -14.99 6.34
CA GLU A 174 5.45 -13.55 6.09
C GLU A 174 6.43 -13.25 4.93
N GLY A 175 7.56 -13.95 4.87
CA GLY A 175 8.50 -13.88 3.76
C GLY A 175 7.87 -14.27 2.41
N PHE A 176 7.11 -15.38 2.36
CA PHE A 176 6.39 -15.78 1.16
C PHE A 176 5.30 -14.78 0.77
N GLN A 177 4.53 -14.27 1.74
CA GLN A 177 3.50 -13.25 1.49
C GLN A 177 4.11 -11.97 0.92
N GLN A 178 5.23 -11.50 1.47
CA GLN A 178 5.95 -10.32 0.99
C GLN A 178 6.43 -10.53 -0.46
N GLN A 179 6.92 -11.73 -0.79
CA GLN A 179 7.34 -12.07 -2.14
C GLN A 179 6.17 -12.07 -3.12
N GLU A 180 5.05 -12.70 -2.78
CA GLU A 180 3.85 -12.72 -3.63
C GLU A 180 3.26 -11.32 -3.81
N LEU A 181 3.21 -10.51 -2.74
CA LEU A 181 2.80 -9.12 -2.82
C LEU A 181 3.70 -8.31 -3.75
N ALA A 182 5.03 -8.50 -3.69
CA ALA A 182 5.97 -7.83 -4.58
C ALA A 182 5.77 -8.24 -6.05
N LYS A 183 5.50 -9.53 -6.32
CA LYS A 183 5.17 -10.02 -7.67
C LYS A 183 3.87 -9.39 -8.20
N VAL A 184 2.82 -9.37 -7.38
CA VAL A 184 1.53 -8.74 -7.75
C VAL A 184 1.73 -7.25 -7.99
N LYS A 185 2.45 -6.55 -7.12
CA LYS A 185 2.76 -5.12 -7.29
C LYS A 185 3.50 -4.85 -8.60
N HIS A 186 4.51 -5.64 -8.94
CA HIS A 186 5.23 -5.51 -10.20
C HIS A 186 4.32 -5.76 -11.41
N MET A 187 3.48 -6.81 -11.36
CA MET A 187 2.54 -7.12 -12.43
C MET A 187 1.51 -6.00 -12.63
N LEU A 188 0.98 -5.43 -11.54
CA LEU A 188 0.03 -4.32 -11.58
C LEU A 188 0.67 -3.05 -12.15
N LEU A 189 1.85 -2.66 -11.66
CA LEU A 189 2.59 -1.51 -12.21
C LEU A 189 2.85 -1.67 -13.71
N LYS A 190 3.30 -2.85 -14.15
CA LYS A 190 3.52 -3.13 -15.57
C LYS A 190 2.22 -3.04 -16.39
N LYS A 191 1.09 -3.43 -15.81
CA LYS A 191 -0.23 -3.33 -16.46
C LYS A 191 -0.71 -1.89 -16.53
N GLU A 192 -0.51 -1.12 -15.47
CA GLU A 192 -0.81 0.32 -15.40
C GLU A 192 0.01 1.10 -16.44
N GLU A 193 1.32 0.82 -16.55
CA GLU A 193 2.18 1.40 -17.60
C GLU A 193 1.74 0.99 -19.01
N SER A 194 1.23 -0.22 -19.21
CA SER A 194 0.70 -0.64 -20.52
C SER A 194 -0.64 0.01 -20.85
N LEU A 195 -1.49 0.22 -19.85
CA LEU A 195 -2.77 0.89 -19.99
C LEU A 195 -2.57 2.36 -20.32
N SER A 196 -1.69 3.05 -19.59
CA SER A 196 -1.36 4.46 -19.85
C SER A 196 -0.81 4.68 -21.26
N ARG A 197 0.00 3.74 -21.78
CA ARG A 197 0.46 3.78 -23.18
C ARG A 197 -0.70 3.61 -24.17
N ALA A 198 -1.58 2.64 -23.94
CA ALA A 198 -2.75 2.43 -24.81
C ALA A 198 -3.72 3.62 -24.77
N GLU A 199 -3.89 4.26 -23.61
CA GLU A 199 -4.69 5.49 -23.46
C GLU A 199 -4.08 6.66 -24.24
N GLN A 200 -2.76 6.85 -24.16
CA GLN A 200 -2.05 7.86 -24.95
C GLN A 200 -2.18 7.61 -26.46
N GLU A 201 -2.04 6.37 -26.91
CA GLU A 201 -2.23 5.98 -28.31
C GLU A 201 -3.67 6.23 -28.78
N LEU A 202 -4.66 5.92 -27.96
CA LEU A 202 -6.07 6.17 -28.25
C LEU A 202 -6.37 7.68 -28.35
N GLU A 203 -5.81 8.48 -27.43
CA GLU A 203 -5.96 9.93 -27.44
C GLU A 203 -5.31 10.55 -28.69
N ALA A 204 -4.10 10.11 -29.06
CA ALA A 204 -3.45 10.54 -30.30
C ALA A 204 -4.30 10.19 -31.54
N CYS A 205 -4.82 8.96 -31.61
CA CYS A 205 -5.69 8.54 -32.71
C CYS A 205 -7.02 9.32 -32.75
N SER A 206 -7.59 9.64 -31.58
CA SER A 206 -8.77 10.50 -31.45
C SER A 206 -8.50 11.90 -32.02
N GLN A 207 -7.37 12.50 -31.66
CA GLN A 207 -6.95 13.81 -32.17
C GLN A 207 -6.76 13.77 -33.70
N GLU A 208 -6.06 12.77 -34.23
CA GLU A 208 -5.92 12.56 -35.68
C GLU A 208 -7.28 12.41 -36.37
N LEU A 209 -8.22 11.65 -35.80
CA LEU A 209 -9.57 11.51 -36.33
C LEU A 209 -10.32 12.86 -36.34
N THR A 210 -10.19 13.68 -35.29
CA THR A 210 -10.81 15.01 -35.27
C THR A 210 -10.20 15.94 -36.31
N HIS A 211 -8.88 15.86 -36.54
CA HIS A 211 -8.21 16.62 -37.60
C HIS A 211 -8.70 16.19 -38.98
N ALA A 212 -8.69 14.89 -39.27
CA ALA A 212 -9.17 14.34 -40.53
C ALA A 212 -10.65 14.70 -40.79
N LYS A 213 -11.50 14.72 -39.74
CA LYS A 213 -12.89 15.20 -39.86
C LYS A 213 -12.97 16.68 -40.23
N LYS A 214 -12.14 17.54 -39.64
CA LYS A 214 -12.09 18.97 -40.00
C LYS A 214 -11.63 19.15 -41.45
N GLU A 215 -10.58 18.46 -41.87
CA GLU A 215 -10.10 18.49 -43.25
C GLU A 215 -11.16 17.98 -44.24
N LEU A 216 -11.85 16.90 -43.90
CA LEU A 216 -12.96 16.39 -44.71
C LEU A 216 -14.10 17.41 -44.80
N GLN A 217 -14.43 18.11 -43.71
CA GLN A 217 -15.45 19.16 -43.72
C GLN A 217 -15.04 20.33 -44.62
N VAL A 218 -13.78 20.77 -44.56
CA VAL A 218 -13.23 21.81 -45.45
C VAL A 218 -13.30 21.35 -46.90
N THR A 219 -12.85 20.14 -47.20
CA THR A 219 -12.87 19.57 -48.55
C THR A 219 -14.30 19.42 -49.08
N SER A 220 -15.23 18.99 -48.23
CA SER A 220 -16.65 18.90 -48.58
C SER A 220 -17.25 20.28 -48.88
N SER A 221 -16.89 21.31 -48.09
CA SER A 221 -17.36 22.67 -48.35
C SER A 221 -16.80 23.23 -49.67
N LEU A 222 -15.54 22.96 -49.98
CA LEU A 222 -14.92 23.32 -51.26
C LEU A 222 -15.58 22.57 -52.43
N SER A 223 -15.84 21.28 -52.26
CA SER A 223 -16.54 20.47 -53.26
C SER A 223 -17.95 21.01 -53.55
N LEU A 224 -18.65 21.51 -52.54
CA LEU A 224 -19.96 22.15 -52.72
C LEU A 224 -19.85 23.43 -53.54
N VAL A 225 -18.86 24.28 -53.23
CA VAL A 225 -18.60 25.52 -53.99
C VAL A 225 -18.29 25.21 -55.45
N LEU A 226 -17.37 24.27 -55.71
CA LEU A 226 -17.03 23.85 -57.07
C LEU A 226 -18.22 23.23 -57.80
N SER A 227 -19.06 22.45 -57.11
CA SER A 227 -20.28 21.90 -57.69
C SER A 227 -21.25 23.01 -58.12
N ASN A 228 -21.43 24.04 -57.28
CA ASN A 228 -22.27 25.19 -57.61
C ASN A 228 -21.72 25.98 -58.80
N GLU A 229 -20.39 26.19 -58.85
CA GLU A 229 -19.74 26.88 -59.98
C GLU A 229 -19.89 26.08 -61.29
N VAL A 230 -19.79 24.75 -61.23
CA VAL A 230 -20.06 23.88 -62.38
C VAL A 230 -21.52 23.99 -62.84
N GLU A 231 -22.47 24.04 -61.90
CA GLU A 231 -23.91 24.23 -62.21
C GLU A 231 -24.16 25.59 -62.86
N GLU A 232 -23.57 26.66 -62.33
CA GLU A 232 -23.67 28.02 -62.87
C GLU A 232 -23.08 28.11 -64.28
N LEU A 233 -21.89 27.54 -64.50
CA LEU A 233 -21.27 27.47 -65.82
C LEU A 233 -22.11 26.66 -66.81
N ARG A 234 -22.73 25.57 -66.37
CA ARG A 234 -23.68 24.79 -67.21
C ARG A 234 -24.90 25.61 -67.59
N GLN A 235 -25.46 26.38 -66.66
CA GLN A 235 -26.60 27.25 -66.93
C GLN A 235 -26.23 28.35 -67.93
N GLN A 236 -25.09 29.03 -67.72
CA GLN A 236 -24.57 30.03 -68.66
C GLN A 236 -24.33 29.44 -70.06
N HIS A 237 -23.77 28.22 -70.13
CA HIS A 237 -23.60 27.53 -71.41
C HIS A 237 -24.95 27.27 -72.09
N SER A 238 -25.97 26.83 -71.35
CA SER A 238 -27.32 26.62 -71.90
C SER A 238 -27.97 27.92 -72.39
N GLU A 239 -27.76 29.04 -71.69
CA GLU A 239 -28.29 30.35 -72.10
C GLU A 239 -27.58 30.87 -73.37
N LEU A 240 -26.25 30.75 -73.44
CA LEU A 240 -25.48 31.09 -74.63
C LEU A 240 -25.84 30.21 -75.82
N GLU A 241 -26.11 28.92 -75.58
CA GLU A 241 -26.59 28.00 -76.61
C GLU A 241 -27.97 28.41 -77.15
N ALA A 242 -28.90 28.79 -76.27
CA ALA A 242 -30.20 29.33 -76.68
C ALA A 242 -30.07 30.63 -77.49
N GLN A 243 -29.20 31.55 -77.07
CA GLN A 243 -28.91 32.80 -77.81
C GLN A 243 -28.31 32.51 -79.19
N ARG A 244 -27.37 31.56 -79.27
CA ARG A 244 -26.81 31.12 -80.56
C ARG A 244 -27.92 30.61 -81.48
N ASP A 245 -28.81 29.76 -80.98
CA ASP A 245 -29.89 29.20 -81.79
C ASP A 245 -30.89 30.26 -82.27
N GLU A 246 -31.20 31.27 -81.43
CA GLU A 246 -32.02 32.42 -81.82
C GLU A 246 -31.34 33.27 -82.92
N LEU A 247 -30.04 33.54 -82.78
CA LEU A 247 -29.27 34.26 -83.80
C LEU A 247 -29.21 33.48 -85.12
N VAL A 248 -29.00 32.16 -85.06
CA VAL A 248 -29.01 31.30 -86.26
C VAL A 248 -30.39 31.32 -86.94
N ALA A 249 -31.48 31.30 -86.17
CA ALA A 249 -32.84 31.43 -86.72
C ALA A 249 -33.07 32.81 -87.37
N ALA A 250 -32.56 33.88 -86.76
CA ALA A 250 -32.64 35.23 -87.31
C ALA A 250 -31.79 35.38 -88.58
N GLU A 251 -30.60 34.80 -88.61
CA GLU A 251 -29.72 34.72 -89.78
C GLU A 251 -30.43 33.99 -90.92
N ALA A 252 -30.98 32.79 -90.68
CA ALA A 252 -31.74 32.05 -91.69
C ALA A 252 -32.95 32.85 -92.23
N ASN A 253 -33.66 33.59 -91.37
CA ASN A 253 -34.76 34.46 -91.81
C ASN A 253 -34.27 35.66 -92.64
N ALA A 254 -33.11 36.24 -92.28
CA ALA A 254 -32.48 37.30 -93.06
C ALA A 254 -32.00 36.78 -94.42
N GLU A 255 -31.37 35.60 -94.47
CA GLU A 255 -31.00 34.92 -95.70
C GLU A 255 -32.22 34.67 -96.60
N ASN A 256 -33.31 34.13 -96.05
CA ASN A 256 -34.56 33.95 -96.82
C ASN A 256 -35.06 35.28 -97.42
N LYS A 257 -35.07 36.37 -96.66
CA LYS A 257 -35.44 37.70 -97.18
C LYS A 257 -34.50 38.20 -98.25
N ILE A 258 -33.18 37.96 -98.11
CA ILE A 258 -32.21 38.29 -99.14
C ILE A 258 -32.54 37.51 -100.41
N THR A 259 -32.79 36.20 -100.31
CA THR A 259 -33.16 35.39 -101.48
C THR A 259 -34.46 35.86 -102.14
N ASP A 260 -35.48 36.24 -101.36
CA ASP A 260 -36.73 36.82 -101.90
C ASP A 260 -36.49 38.14 -102.63
N LEU A 261 -35.66 39.02 -102.05
CA LEU A 261 -35.30 40.30 -102.65
C LEU A 261 -34.44 40.12 -103.90
N GLU A 262 -33.50 39.17 -103.88
CA GLU A 262 -32.70 38.78 -105.05
C GLU A 262 -33.59 38.26 -106.17
N GLN A 263 -34.56 37.39 -105.86
CA GLN A 263 -35.53 36.90 -106.83
C GLN A 263 -36.34 38.06 -107.43
N ARG A 264 -36.87 38.97 -106.60
CA ARG A 264 -37.61 40.14 -107.08
C ARG A 264 -36.72 41.10 -107.89
N GLY A 265 -35.45 41.22 -107.52
CA GLY A 265 -34.44 41.93 -108.29
C GLY A 265 -34.25 41.31 -109.68
N GLN A 266 -34.17 39.98 -109.76
CA GLN A 266 -34.12 39.26 -111.04
C GLN A 266 -35.41 39.46 -111.86
N GLU A 267 -36.59 39.37 -111.24
CA GLU A 267 -37.87 39.63 -111.92
C GLU A 267 -37.92 41.04 -112.51
N LEU A 268 -37.55 42.06 -111.73
CA LEU A 268 -37.46 43.44 -112.21
C LEU A 268 -36.43 43.59 -113.33
N GLN A 269 -35.27 42.94 -113.22
CA GLN A 269 -34.25 42.92 -114.27
C GLN A 269 -34.81 42.34 -115.58
N THR A 270 -35.53 41.21 -115.51
CA THR A 270 -36.17 40.60 -116.69
C THR A 270 -37.26 41.51 -117.27
N PHE A 271 -38.03 42.20 -116.43
CA PHE A 271 -39.05 43.16 -116.87
C PHE A 271 -38.43 44.37 -117.58
N ILE A 272 -37.32 44.91 -117.05
CA ILE A 272 -36.55 45.96 -117.71
C ILE A 272 -36.03 45.47 -119.06
N GLN A 273 -35.47 44.26 -119.13
CA GLN A 273 -34.99 43.66 -120.39
C GLN A 273 -36.13 43.46 -121.41
N HIS A 274 -37.30 43.03 -120.96
CA HIS A 274 -38.49 42.95 -121.81
C HIS A 274 -38.89 44.33 -122.34
N LEU A 275 -39.02 45.34 -121.47
CA LEU A 275 -39.34 46.71 -121.86
C LEU A 275 -38.30 47.31 -122.80
N SER A 276 -37.00 47.06 -122.57
CA SER A 276 -35.93 47.48 -123.46
C SER A 276 -36.06 46.83 -124.84
N THR A 277 -36.42 45.55 -124.88
CA THR A 277 -36.65 44.84 -126.15
C THR A 277 -37.89 45.38 -126.88
N ASP A 278 -38.99 45.65 -126.17
CA ASP A 278 -40.19 46.27 -126.75
C ASP A 278 -39.91 47.67 -127.28
N LEU A 279 -39.18 48.49 -126.52
CA LEU A 279 -38.74 49.81 -126.98
C LEU A 279 -37.84 49.71 -128.21
N GLN A 280 -36.92 48.75 -128.24
CA GLN A 280 -36.07 48.51 -129.42
C GLN A 280 -36.92 48.08 -130.62
N ASN A 281 -37.91 47.21 -130.44
CA ASN A 281 -38.83 46.80 -131.51
C ASN A 281 -39.63 47.99 -132.05
N VAL A 282 -40.14 48.87 -131.18
CA VAL A 282 -40.82 50.11 -131.59
C VAL A 282 -39.87 51.04 -132.33
N ILE A 283 -38.63 51.18 -131.85
CA ILE A 283 -37.58 51.95 -132.55
C ILE A 283 -37.35 51.36 -133.93
N ASP A 284 -37.24 50.04 -134.06
CA ASP A 284 -37.01 49.35 -135.35
C ASP A 284 -38.22 49.49 -136.29
N GLU A 285 -39.45 49.41 -135.78
CA GLU A 285 -40.67 49.69 -136.56
C GLU A 285 -40.73 51.15 -137.03
N LYS A 286 -40.35 52.10 -136.17
CA LYS A 286 -40.26 53.51 -136.54
C LYS A 286 -39.14 53.74 -137.54
N ASN A 287 -38.00 53.06 -137.42
CA ASN A 287 -36.90 53.12 -138.37
C ASN A 287 -37.33 52.55 -139.73
N LYS A 288 -38.05 51.43 -139.78
CA LYS A 288 -38.65 50.90 -141.02
C LYS A 288 -39.65 51.87 -141.64
N LEU A 289 -40.46 52.55 -140.84
CA LEU A 289 -41.37 53.59 -141.32
C LEU A 289 -40.60 54.80 -141.86
N ILE A 290 -39.51 55.19 -141.21
CA ILE A 290 -38.60 56.24 -141.67
C ILE A 290 -37.95 55.82 -142.99
N GLU A 291 -37.45 54.60 -143.12
CA GLU A 291 -36.90 54.06 -144.37
C GLU A 291 -37.96 54.08 -145.49
N HIS A 292 -39.19 53.61 -145.23
CA HIS A 292 -40.27 53.66 -146.21
C HIS A 292 -40.65 55.11 -146.60
N LEU A 293 -40.60 56.06 -145.65
CA LEU A 293 -40.80 57.47 -145.95
C LEU A 293 -39.61 58.06 -146.72
N GLN A 294 -38.38 57.67 -146.42
CA GLN A 294 -37.17 58.05 -147.16
C GLN A 294 -37.20 57.50 -148.59
N GLU A 295 -37.60 56.25 -148.80
CA GLU A 295 -37.82 55.68 -150.13
C GLU A 295 -38.91 56.42 -150.91
N LYS A 296 -39.99 56.87 -150.23
CA LYS A 296 -41.00 57.74 -150.84
C LYS A 296 -40.44 59.13 -151.19
N VAL A 297 -39.62 59.72 -150.33
CA VAL A 297 -38.95 60.99 -150.62
C VAL A 297 -38.01 60.82 -151.82
N SER A 298 -37.19 59.77 -151.86
CA SER A 298 -36.34 59.47 -153.01
C SER A 298 -37.12 59.12 -154.28
N SER A 299 -38.32 58.53 -154.16
CA SER A 299 -39.26 58.33 -155.26
C SER A 299 -39.85 59.63 -155.79
N LEU A 300 -40.10 60.61 -154.92
CA LEU A 300 -40.62 61.92 -155.28
C LEU A 300 -39.52 62.80 -155.87
N GLU A 301 -38.30 62.73 -155.34
CA GLU A 301 -37.10 63.39 -155.88
C GLU A 301 -36.76 62.87 -157.28
N LYS A 302 -36.80 61.56 -157.52
CA LYS A 302 -36.60 60.97 -158.86
C LYS A 302 -37.69 61.34 -159.88
N ARG A 303 -38.86 61.79 -159.42
CA ARG A 303 -39.94 62.31 -160.29
C ARG A 303 -39.80 63.79 -160.62
N LEU A 304 -38.93 64.51 -159.90
CA LEU A 304 -38.72 65.95 -160.05
C LEU A 304 -37.64 66.30 -161.10
N GLU A 305 -36.83 65.34 -161.54
CA GLU A 305 -35.62 65.60 -162.35
C GLU A 305 -35.73 65.26 -163.86
N GLY A 306 -36.95 65.04 -164.38
CA GLY A 306 -37.20 64.72 -165.79
C GLY A 306 -38.20 65.66 -166.48
N ASN A 307 -37.69 66.55 -167.34
CA ASN A 307 -38.32 67.73 -167.95
C ASN A 307 -39.55 67.51 -168.85
N PHE A 308 -40.53 68.45 -168.79
CA PHE A 308 -41.00 69.41 -169.83
C PHE A 308 -41.90 70.46 -169.11
N SER A 309 -41.66 71.78 -169.13
CA SER A 309 -41.67 72.79 -170.21
C SER A 309 -43.07 73.25 -170.66
N GLY A 310 -43.44 74.50 -170.31
CA GLY A 310 -44.51 75.28 -170.96
C GLY A 310 -45.42 76.03 -169.97
N ASP A 311 -45.17 77.34 -169.79
CA ASP A 311 -45.89 78.32 -168.96
C ASP A 311 -47.43 78.25 -169.01
N GLU A 312 -48.11 78.17 -167.85
CA GLU A 312 -48.97 79.25 -167.30
C GLU A 312 -49.60 78.87 -165.94
N HIS A 313 -49.63 79.87 -165.05
CA HIS A 313 -50.33 80.00 -163.76
C HIS A 313 -49.71 79.31 -162.53
N VAL A 314 -49.12 80.05 -161.58
CA VAL A 314 -49.73 81.15 -160.80
C VAL A 314 -51.08 80.76 -160.20
N TRP A 315 -51.24 79.50 -159.79
CA TRP A 315 -52.43 79.02 -159.06
C TRP A 315 -52.16 77.95 -157.99
N GLU A 316 -51.06 78.03 -157.24
CA GLU A 316 -51.03 77.42 -155.89
C GLU A 316 -49.89 77.90 -154.99
N LEU A 317 -49.52 79.18 -155.12
CA LEU A 317 -48.79 79.92 -154.08
C LEU A 317 -49.75 80.69 -153.14
N ILE A 318 -50.99 80.21 -153.02
CA ILE A 318 -51.99 80.64 -152.02
C ILE A 318 -52.71 79.40 -151.49
N LYS A 319 -51.96 78.52 -150.82
CA LYS A 319 -52.43 77.82 -149.63
C LYS A 319 -51.41 77.97 -148.51
N GLU A 320 -51.20 79.25 -148.25
CA GLU A 320 -50.63 79.83 -147.06
C GLU A 320 -51.52 79.49 -145.83
N VAL A 321 -50.89 78.95 -144.78
CA VAL A 321 -50.85 79.60 -143.45
C VAL A 321 -52.07 79.51 -142.49
N THR A 322 -52.84 78.41 -142.45
CA THR A 322 -53.76 78.18 -141.30
C THR A 322 -53.95 76.71 -140.88
N PHE A 323 -52.98 76.14 -140.15
CA PHE A 323 -53.22 75.12 -139.11
C PHE A 323 -51.90 74.93 -138.31
N LEU A 324 -51.69 75.73 -137.27
CA LEU A 324 -51.77 75.29 -135.86
C LEU A 324 -50.85 74.10 -135.59
N ASP A 325 -49.64 74.33 -135.09
CA ASP A 325 -49.35 74.48 -133.65
C ASP A 325 -49.78 73.24 -132.85
N GLY A 326 -48.79 72.45 -132.41
CA GLY A 326 -49.04 71.12 -131.87
C GLY A 326 -47.81 70.48 -131.23
N PHE A 327 -47.48 70.99 -130.04
CA PHE A 327 -46.71 70.32 -128.98
C PHE A 327 -45.19 70.22 -129.09
N LYS A 328 -44.54 71.21 -128.47
CA LYS A 328 -43.51 71.03 -127.43
C LYS A 328 -43.46 69.60 -126.87
N SER A 329 -42.35 68.90 -127.10
CA SER A 329 -41.93 67.77 -126.25
C SER A 329 -40.41 67.61 -126.34
N LEU A 330 -39.69 68.70 -126.05
CA LEU A 330 -38.23 68.68 -125.88
C LEU A 330 -37.78 69.27 -124.53
N GLU A 331 -38.72 69.55 -123.62
CA GLU A 331 -38.45 69.88 -122.21
C GLU A 331 -38.48 68.66 -121.26
N ASN A 332 -38.91 67.48 -121.73
CA ASN A 332 -38.90 66.27 -120.89
C ASN A 332 -37.54 65.56 -120.80
N CYS A 333 -36.58 65.85 -121.69
CA CYS A 333 -35.26 65.20 -121.62
C CYS A 333 -34.31 65.86 -120.59
N LEU A 334 -34.52 67.12 -120.22
CA LEU A 334 -33.77 67.79 -119.14
C LEU A 334 -34.36 67.51 -117.75
N ALA A 335 -35.69 67.34 -117.63
CA ALA A 335 -36.32 66.96 -116.36
C ALA A 335 -36.04 65.49 -115.95
N ILE A 336 -35.94 64.58 -116.93
CA ILE A 336 -35.59 63.17 -116.68
C ILE A 336 -34.10 63.03 -116.33
N THR A 337 -33.20 63.78 -116.97
CA THR A 337 -31.76 63.73 -116.62
C THR A 337 -31.45 64.38 -115.26
N VAL A 338 -32.11 65.48 -114.90
CA VAL A 338 -31.98 66.08 -113.55
C VAL A 338 -32.63 65.18 -112.48
N SER A 339 -33.76 64.54 -112.76
CA SER A 339 -34.36 63.57 -111.82
C SER A 339 -33.51 62.31 -111.66
N VAL A 340 -32.95 61.75 -112.74
CA VAL A 340 -32.06 60.57 -112.66
C VAL A 340 -30.76 60.90 -111.91
N MET A 341 -30.22 62.12 -112.06
CA MET A 341 -29.06 62.55 -111.27
C MET A 341 -29.39 62.79 -109.79
N GLN A 342 -30.57 63.31 -109.47
CA GLN A 342 -31.01 63.55 -108.10
C GLN A 342 -31.38 62.26 -107.37
N TRP A 343 -31.93 61.27 -108.07
CA TRP A 343 -32.14 59.91 -107.58
C TRP A 343 -30.83 59.13 -107.40
N ASN A 344 -29.85 59.28 -108.29
CA ASN A 344 -28.52 58.67 -108.11
C ASN A 344 -27.76 59.27 -106.92
N GLN A 345 -27.88 60.57 -106.66
CA GLN A 345 -27.30 61.21 -105.47
C GLN A 345 -27.96 60.68 -104.17
N TYR A 346 -29.28 60.42 -104.18
CA TYR A 346 -30.01 59.85 -103.05
C TYR A 346 -29.64 58.38 -102.82
N LEU A 347 -29.48 57.59 -103.89
CA LEU A 347 -29.06 56.19 -103.82
C LEU A 347 -27.63 56.04 -103.27
N ILE A 348 -26.70 56.89 -103.72
CA ILE A 348 -25.31 56.92 -103.21
C ILE A 348 -25.30 57.34 -101.73
N SER A 349 -26.16 58.28 -101.31
CA SER A 349 -26.29 58.67 -99.91
C SER A 349 -26.90 57.56 -99.03
N CYS A 350 -27.89 56.81 -99.53
CA CYS A 350 -28.48 55.67 -98.81
C CYS A 350 -27.51 54.49 -98.70
N ILE A 351 -26.73 54.18 -99.74
CA ILE A 351 -25.69 53.14 -99.69
C ILE A 351 -24.57 53.53 -98.71
N CYS A 352 -24.20 54.81 -98.64
CA CYS A 352 -23.18 55.30 -97.71
C CYS A 352 -23.67 55.30 -96.24
N LEU A 353 -24.96 55.59 -96.00
CA LEU A 353 -25.59 55.46 -94.68
C LEU A 353 -25.78 54.00 -94.23
N CYS A 354 -26.01 53.07 -95.17
CA CYS A 354 -26.11 51.64 -94.88
C CYS A 354 -24.75 51.03 -94.52
N SER A 355 -23.67 51.43 -95.22
CA SER A 355 -22.29 51.02 -94.90
C SER A 355 -21.77 51.61 -93.58
N CYS A 356 -22.21 52.81 -93.20
CA CYS A 356 -21.90 53.40 -91.88
C CYS A 356 -22.72 52.78 -90.73
N SER A 357 -23.90 52.19 -90.99
CA SER A 357 -24.69 51.50 -89.96
C SER A 357 -24.13 50.11 -89.62
N VAL A 358 -23.59 49.41 -90.63
CA VAL A 358 -22.89 48.11 -90.44
C VAL A 358 -21.58 48.28 -89.65
N TYR A 359 -20.88 49.41 -89.79
CA TYR A 359 -19.64 49.68 -89.03
C TYR A 359 -19.85 50.21 -87.60
N LEU A 360 -21.08 50.63 -87.22
CA LEU A 360 -21.37 51.09 -85.85
C LEU A 360 -22.10 50.05 -84.98
N HIS A 361 -22.56 48.93 -85.55
CA HIS A 361 -23.10 47.78 -84.80
C HIS A 361 -22.18 46.55 -84.80
N SER A 362 -21.01 46.61 -85.45
CA SER A 362 -19.95 45.58 -85.35
C SER A 362 -18.82 45.97 -84.40
N ALA A 363 -19.14 46.64 -83.28
CA ALA A 363 -18.22 46.73 -82.16
C ALA A 363 -18.40 45.46 -81.31
N PRO A 364 -17.41 44.56 -81.19
CA PRO A 364 -17.56 43.38 -80.38
C PRO A 364 -17.54 43.80 -78.91
N ALA A 365 -18.71 43.83 -78.26
CA ALA A 365 -18.85 43.87 -76.81
C ALA A 365 -18.42 42.53 -76.15
N GLY A 366 -17.34 41.92 -76.66
CA GLY A 366 -16.93 40.54 -76.36
C GLY A 366 -15.44 40.36 -76.09
N TRP A 367 -14.67 41.43 -75.84
CA TRP A 367 -13.22 41.35 -75.56
C TRP A 367 -12.75 42.10 -74.30
N ASN A 368 -13.63 42.33 -73.33
CA ASN A 368 -13.27 42.96 -72.05
C ASN A 368 -13.68 42.17 -70.80
N LEU A 369 -13.71 40.83 -70.87
CA LEU A 369 -13.84 40.01 -69.66
C LEU A 369 -12.57 39.21 -69.34
N ARG A 370 -11.80 38.75 -70.34
CA ARG A 370 -10.52 38.05 -70.07
C ARG A 370 -9.37 38.97 -69.64
N SER A 371 -9.36 40.22 -70.08
CA SER A 371 -8.36 41.23 -69.66
C SER A 371 -8.69 41.85 -68.30
N ALA A 372 -9.97 41.99 -67.96
CA ALA A 372 -10.43 42.51 -66.67
C ALA A 372 -10.31 41.48 -65.53
N GLN A 373 -10.41 40.18 -65.81
CA GLN A 373 -10.25 39.13 -64.79
C GLN A 373 -8.78 38.86 -64.42
N VAL A 374 -7.83 39.06 -65.34
CA VAL A 374 -6.39 38.87 -65.07
C VAL A 374 -5.83 39.97 -64.16
N LEU A 375 -6.31 41.22 -64.29
CA LEU A 375 -5.93 42.32 -63.40
C LEU A 375 -6.61 42.24 -62.02
N ALA A 376 -7.82 41.67 -61.93
CA ALA A 376 -8.49 41.43 -60.65
C ALA A 376 -7.84 40.28 -59.85
N LEU A 377 -7.27 39.27 -60.52
CA LEU A 377 -6.56 38.16 -59.89
C LEU A 377 -5.15 38.54 -59.37
N GLU A 378 -4.49 39.52 -60.01
CA GLU A 378 -3.21 40.06 -59.54
C GLU A 378 -3.36 41.06 -58.38
N ALA A 379 -4.47 41.80 -58.33
CA ALA A 379 -4.81 42.65 -57.19
C ALA A 379 -5.18 41.84 -55.93
N ALA A 380 -5.81 40.67 -56.09
CA ALA A 380 -6.09 39.75 -54.97
C ALA A 380 -4.83 39.01 -54.45
N ARG A 381 -3.80 38.80 -55.29
CA ARG A 381 -2.50 38.26 -54.86
C ARG A 381 -1.64 39.29 -54.11
N ALA A 382 -1.83 40.59 -54.37
CA ALA A 382 -1.08 41.64 -53.68
C ALA A 382 -1.61 41.98 -52.28
N PHE A 383 -2.86 41.63 -51.96
CA PHE A 383 -3.44 41.82 -50.63
C PHE A 383 -3.17 40.63 -49.67
N ASN A 384 -2.59 39.54 -50.17
CA ASN A 384 -2.25 38.35 -49.39
C ASN A 384 -0.73 38.25 -49.13
N LYS A 385 -0.15 39.34 -48.61
CA LYS A 385 1.26 39.37 -48.16
C LYS A 385 1.49 40.16 -46.87
N HIS A 386 0.44 40.60 -46.19
CA HIS A 386 0.53 41.28 -44.89
C HIS A 386 -0.64 40.91 -43.98
N LEU A 387 -0.71 39.65 -43.53
CA LEU A 387 -1.44 39.26 -42.31
C LEU A 387 -0.66 38.13 -41.61
N TYR A 388 0.32 38.53 -40.80
CA TYR A 388 0.73 37.75 -39.63
C TYR A 388 -0.39 37.90 -38.58
N PRO A 389 -0.84 36.85 -37.88
CA PRO A 389 -1.78 37.01 -36.79
C PRO A 389 -1.08 37.68 -35.59
N PRO A 390 -1.74 38.59 -34.87
CA PRO A 390 -1.30 38.99 -33.54
C PRO A 390 -1.75 37.91 -32.53
N GLU A 391 -0.79 37.31 -31.83
CA GLU A 391 -1.07 36.68 -30.55
C GLU A 391 -1.30 37.80 -29.53
N ASP A 392 -2.54 37.97 -29.11
CA ASP A 392 -2.88 38.55 -27.81
C ASP A 392 -4.13 37.82 -27.30
N SER A 393 -3.90 36.86 -26.42
CA SER A 393 -4.89 36.36 -25.48
C SER A 393 -4.30 36.47 -24.09
N GLU A 394 -4.74 37.53 -23.42
CA GLU A 394 -4.99 37.65 -21.98
C GLU A 394 -4.00 37.00 -21.01
N VAL A 395 -3.28 37.88 -20.33
CA VAL A 395 -2.60 37.65 -19.06
C VAL A 395 -3.59 37.06 -18.04
N GLU A 396 -3.49 35.76 -17.79
CA GLU A 396 -3.71 35.20 -16.45
C GLU A 396 -2.35 34.88 -15.83
N GLN A 397 -2.05 35.59 -14.75
CA GLN A 397 -0.88 35.36 -13.90
C GLN A 397 -0.91 33.93 -13.36
N ASN A 398 -0.01 33.07 -13.84
CA ASN A 398 0.55 31.99 -13.04
C ASN A 398 2.04 31.88 -13.35
N GLY A 399 2.84 31.88 -12.28
CA GLY A 399 4.27 32.16 -12.27
C GLY A 399 5.06 31.37 -13.32
N GLU A 400 5.76 32.12 -14.16
CA GLU A 400 6.77 31.59 -15.07
C GLU A 400 7.95 31.09 -14.23
N VAL A 401 8.04 29.77 -14.06
CA VAL A 401 9.19 29.11 -13.43
C VAL A 401 10.36 29.25 -14.40
N ALA A 402 11.31 30.14 -14.08
CA ALA A 402 12.44 30.41 -14.94
C ALA A 402 13.28 29.14 -15.11
N ALA A 403 13.99 28.99 -16.23
CA ALA A 403 14.90 27.86 -16.45
C ALA A 403 15.95 27.70 -15.32
N ALA A 404 16.24 28.79 -14.58
CA ALA A 404 17.06 28.77 -13.38
C ALA A 404 16.42 28.00 -12.21
N ASP A 405 15.10 28.09 -12.03
CA ASP A 405 14.36 27.40 -10.98
C ASP A 405 14.25 25.90 -11.26
N ILE A 406 14.15 25.52 -12.55
CA ILE A 406 14.20 24.11 -12.97
C ILE A 406 15.59 23.52 -12.67
N LEU A 407 16.67 24.26 -12.94
CA LEU A 407 18.03 23.83 -12.62
C LEU A 407 18.27 23.75 -11.10
N GLN A 408 17.72 24.69 -10.33
CA GLN A 408 17.78 24.69 -8.88
C GLN A 408 17.03 23.48 -8.29
N LEU A 409 15.82 23.20 -8.76
CA LEU A 409 15.05 22.02 -8.35
C LEU A 409 15.71 20.71 -8.78
N GLN A 410 16.38 20.67 -9.93
CA GLN A 410 17.15 19.50 -10.36
C GLN A 410 18.39 19.26 -9.48
N LYS A 411 19.02 20.34 -9.01
CA LYS A 411 20.14 20.29 -8.09
C LYS A 411 19.69 19.85 -6.69
N ASP A 412 18.60 20.41 -6.19
CA ASP A 412 18.05 20.08 -4.88
C ASP A 412 17.54 18.63 -4.85
N ASN A 413 16.94 18.12 -5.94
CA ASN A 413 16.59 16.69 -6.05
C ASN A 413 17.82 15.77 -6.05
N ARG A 414 18.94 16.21 -6.64
CA ARG A 414 20.20 15.45 -6.63
C ARG A 414 20.81 15.39 -5.23
N ASP A 415 20.78 16.51 -4.51
CA ASP A 415 21.31 16.65 -3.16
C ASP A 415 20.44 15.88 -2.13
N LEU A 416 19.11 15.92 -2.28
CA LEU A 416 18.19 15.08 -1.49
C LEU A 416 18.37 13.59 -1.78
N GLY A 417 18.62 13.21 -3.04
CA GLY A 417 18.96 11.84 -3.41
C GLY A 417 20.26 11.34 -2.73
N GLN A 418 21.27 12.21 -2.64
CA GLN A 418 22.50 11.91 -1.89
C GLN A 418 22.27 11.80 -0.39
N GLN A 419 21.49 12.70 0.22
CA GLN A 419 21.14 12.59 1.64
C GLN A 419 20.37 11.31 1.98
N ILE A 420 19.47 10.86 1.10
CA ILE A 420 18.74 9.60 1.29
C ILE A 420 19.68 8.40 1.18
N SER A 421 20.62 8.43 0.22
CA SER A 421 21.68 7.41 0.09
C SER A 421 22.58 7.34 1.33
N GLU A 422 22.97 8.49 1.89
CA GLU A 422 23.77 8.57 3.11
C GLU A 422 23.00 8.14 4.35
N LYS A 423 21.74 8.57 4.52
CA LYS A 423 20.87 8.09 5.62
C LYS A 423 20.60 6.59 5.54
N ASN A 424 20.55 6.00 4.34
CA ASN A 424 20.44 4.56 4.15
C ASN A 424 21.76 3.81 4.46
N LYS A 425 22.92 4.45 4.30
CA LYS A 425 24.20 3.93 4.80
C LYS A 425 24.25 3.81 6.32
N TYR A 426 23.70 4.79 7.07
CA TYR A 426 23.62 4.71 8.53
C TYR A 426 22.63 3.65 9.04
N LYS A 427 21.64 3.25 8.22
CA LYS A 427 20.73 2.12 8.55
C LYS A 427 21.35 0.73 8.31
N MET A 428 22.37 0.63 7.45
CA MET A 428 23.07 -0.64 7.16
C MET A 428 24.29 -0.89 8.06
N VAL A 429 24.62 0.02 8.98
CA VAL A 429 25.76 -0.11 9.91
C VAL A 429 25.24 -0.11 11.36
N PHE A 430 24.43 -1.10 11.71
CA PHE A 430 24.35 -1.59 13.08
C PHE A 430 24.77 -3.07 13.06
N PRO A 431 26.01 -3.41 13.46
CA PRO A 431 26.42 -4.79 13.51
C PRO A 431 25.75 -5.48 14.70
N PHE A 432 25.18 -6.66 14.45
CA PHE A 432 24.85 -7.63 15.48
C PHE A 432 26.11 -7.95 16.31
N GLN A 433 26.24 -7.36 17.49
CA GLN A 433 27.22 -7.79 18.49
C GLN A 433 26.59 -8.83 19.41
N LYS A 434 27.14 -10.03 19.29
CA LYS A 434 26.95 -11.21 20.12
C LYS A 434 27.60 -10.93 21.49
N ILE A 435 26.82 -10.74 22.54
CA ILE A 435 27.35 -10.49 23.89
C ILE A 435 27.11 -11.73 24.77
N ARG A 436 28.21 -12.38 25.16
CA ARG A 436 28.30 -13.15 26.41
C ARG A 436 28.47 -12.17 27.57
N PRO A 437 27.94 -12.44 28.77
CA PRO A 437 28.03 -11.51 29.88
C PRO A 437 29.36 -11.70 30.60
N ASP A 438 30.11 -10.61 30.79
CA ASP A 438 31.06 -10.52 31.89
C ASP A 438 30.84 -9.19 32.62
N ASN A 439 30.75 -9.32 33.93
CA ASN A 439 30.61 -8.26 34.91
C ASN A 439 31.86 -7.38 34.91
N GLU A 440 31.68 -6.06 34.90
CA GLU A 440 32.52 -5.14 35.70
C GLU A 440 31.88 -3.75 35.73
N ILE A 441 31.67 -3.26 36.95
CA ILE A 441 31.18 -1.93 37.31
C ILE A 441 32.30 -0.92 37.03
N PRO A 442 31.99 0.28 36.50
CA PRO A 442 32.65 1.46 37.05
C PRO A 442 31.70 2.61 37.43
N GLU A 443 31.87 2.99 38.67
CA GLU A 443 31.41 4.16 39.41
C GLU A 443 32.08 5.44 38.89
N VAL A 444 31.33 6.45 38.40
CA VAL A 444 31.83 7.82 38.22
C VAL A 444 30.78 8.86 38.62
N ARG A 445 30.84 9.21 39.91
CA ARG A 445 30.91 10.56 40.49
C ARG A 445 30.16 11.72 39.79
N GLU A 446 29.01 12.09 40.34
CA GLU A 446 28.41 13.42 40.25
C GLU A 446 29.10 14.43 41.19
N LYS A 447 29.27 15.70 40.75
CA LYS A 447 28.96 16.96 41.47
C LYS A 447 29.38 18.24 40.70
N PRO A 448 28.87 19.46 41.01
CA PRO A 448 28.00 20.22 40.10
C PRO A 448 28.39 21.70 39.87
N ASN A 449 27.50 22.44 39.18
CA ASN A 449 27.36 23.91 39.02
C ASN A 449 28.34 24.57 38.01
N SER A 450 28.02 25.62 37.24
CA SER A 450 26.87 26.51 37.08
C SER A 450 27.16 27.34 35.82
N GLU A 451 26.16 27.70 35.00
CA GLU A 451 26.03 29.07 34.45
C GLU A 451 24.72 29.22 33.64
N VAL A 452 23.92 30.20 34.04
CA VAL A 452 22.73 30.70 33.35
C VAL A 452 23.20 31.80 32.38
N PRO A 453 22.54 31.97 31.22
CA PRO A 453 22.23 33.32 30.77
C PRO A 453 20.73 33.51 30.58
N ASN A 454 20.23 34.56 31.21
CA ASN A 454 18.83 34.96 31.19
C ASN A 454 18.58 35.99 30.08
N ALA A 455 17.35 35.95 29.56
CA ALA A 455 16.60 37.01 28.88
C ALA A 455 16.99 37.42 27.45
N ALA A 456 16.18 36.95 26.49
CA ALA A 456 15.59 37.83 25.49
C ALA A 456 14.06 37.64 25.53
N MET A 457 13.35 38.71 25.89
CA MET A 457 11.89 38.77 25.85
C MET A 457 11.42 38.62 24.40
N THR A 458 10.55 37.65 24.14
CA THR A 458 9.66 37.67 22.97
C THR A 458 8.25 37.47 23.47
N VAL A 459 7.39 38.41 23.13
CA VAL A 459 5.95 38.39 23.41
C VAL A 459 5.38 37.18 22.66
N THR A 460 5.10 36.08 23.36
CA THR A 460 4.38 34.95 22.77
C THR A 460 2.88 35.13 23.04
N ASN A 461 2.10 35.12 21.97
CA ASN A 461 0.64 35.12 22.04
C ASN A 461 0.17 33.92 22.84
N ASN A 462 -0.85 34.11 23.68
CA ASN A 462 -1.45 33.03 24.48
C ASN A 462 -2.03 31.88 23.63
N SER A 463 -2.19 32.06 22.31
CA SER A 463 -2.59 31.03 21.34
C SER A 463 -1.47 30.04 21.01
N ASP A 464 -0.21 30.47 20.88
CA ASP A 464 0.91 29.58 20.51
C ASP A 464 1.24 28.55 21.61
N LEU A 465 1.02 28.91 22.87
CA LEU A 465 1.14 27.98 24.00
C LEU A 465 0.02 26.95 24.04
N ASN A 466 -1.15 27.28 23.48
CA ASN A 466 -2.27 26.36 23.42
C ASN A 466 -2.09 25.37 22.27
N ASP A 467 -1.63 25.85 21.11
CA ASP A 467 -1.25 25.01 19.97
C ASP A 467 -0.07 24.09 20.30
N CYS A 468 0.95 24.58 21.02
CA CYS A 468 2.06 23.73 21.48
C CYS A 468 1.62 22.69 22.51
N ARG A 469 0.64 23.00 23.39
CA ARG A 469 0.06 22.03 24.33
C ARG A 469 -0.78 20.98 23.60
N GLU A 470 -1.55 21.39 22.60
CA GLU A 470 -2.44 20.52 21.82
C GLU A 470 -1.64 19.59 20.89
N ILE A 471 -0.60 20.12 20.22
CA ILE A 471 0.40 19.33 19.48
C ILE A 471 1.10 18.34 20.41
N ASN A 472 1.42 18.75 21.64
CA ASN A 472 2.00 17.85 22.64
C ASN A 472 1.03 16.76 23.08
N PHE A 473 -0.28 17.00 23.17
CA PHE A 473 -1.27 15.96 23.53
C PHE A 473 -1.50 14.97 22.39
N GLU A 474 -1.53 15.43 21.14
CA GLU A 474 -1.67 14.56 19.98
C GLU A 474 -0.41 13.71 19.76
N TYR A 475 0.77 14.32 19.90
CA TYR A 475 2.05 13.62 19.89
C TYR A 475 2.20 12.67 21.09
N LEU A 476 1.80 13.09 22.30
CA LEU A 476 1.79 12.24 23.48
C LEU A 476 0.85 11.04 23.31
N LYS A 477 -0.34 11.23 22.74
CA LYS A 477 -1.26 10.13 22.41
C LYS A 477 -0.59 9.13 21.47
N HIS A 478 0.11 9.61 20.45
CA HIS A 478 0.87 8.76 19.53
C HIS A 478 2.02 8.02 20.24
N VAL A 479 2.80 8.72 21.08
CA VAL A 479 3.93 8.15 21.81
C VAL A 479 3.46 7.12 22.85
N VAL A 480 2.37 7.38 23.58
CA VAL A 480 1.79 6.44 24.56
C VAL A 480 1.21 5.22 23.84
N LEU A 481 0.48 5.42 22.74
CA LEU A 481 -0.06 4.30 21.96
C LEU A 481 1.06 3.43 21.38
N LYS A 482 2.12 4.07 20.85
CA LYS A 482 3.30 3.38 20.35
C LYS A 482 4.05 2.67 21.47
N PHE A 483 4.18 3.28 22.66
CA PHE A 483 4.80 2.68 23.84
C PHE A 483 4.04 1.43 24.32
N MET A 484 2.72 1.45 24.31
CA MET A 484 1.89 0.31 24.67
C MET A 484 1.91 -0.82 23.61
N SER A 485 2.36 -0.51 22.39
CA SER A 485 2.31 -1.43 21.23
C SER A 485 3.68 -1.80 20.64
N CYS A 486 4.78 -1.28 21.18
CA CYS A 486 6.14 -1.46 20.62
C CYS A 486 6.85 -2.73 21.13
N ARG A 487 7.83 -3.19 20.35
CA ARG A 487 8.73 -4.31 20.70
C ARG A 487 9.88 -3.83 21.60
N GLU A 488 10.51 -4.77 22.32
CA GLU A 488 11.39 -4.55 23.48
C GLU A 488 12.55 -3.55 23.27
N SER A 489 13.06 -3.40 22.05
CA SER A 489 14.19 -2.51 21.73
C SER A 489 13.85 -1.02 21.60
N GLU A 490 12.58 -0.65 21.38
CA GLU A 490 12.16 0.75 21.19
C GLU A 490 11.62 1.40 22.48
N ALA A 491 11.25 0.61 23.48
CA ALA A 491 10.55 1.06 24.67
C ALA A 491 11.37 2.04 25.54
N PHE A 492 12.70 1.89 25.62
CA PHE A 492 13.56 2.83 26.36
C PHE A 492 13.64 4.23 25.71
N HIS A 493 13.60 4.30 24.38
CA HIS A 493 13.59 5.56 23.65
C HIS A 493 12.25 6.27 23.83
N LEU A 494 11.16 5.50 23.87
CA LEU A 494 9.82 6.01 24.12
C LEU A 494 9.63 6.47 25.58
N ILE A 495 10.26 5.82 26.57
CA ILE A 495 10.30 6.34 27.95
C ILE A 495 10.91 7.75 27.98
N LYS A 496 12.04 7.97 27.29
CA LYS A 496 12.65 9.31 27.21
C LYS A 496 11.74 10.34 26.55
N ALA A 497 11.03 9.95 25.49
CA ALA A 497 10.06 10.83 24.84
C ALA A 497 8.88 11.18 25.76
N VAL A 498 8.33 10.20 26.48
CA VAL A 498 7.27 10.41 27.47
C VAL A 498 7.75 11.29 28.63
N SER A 499 8.97 11.06 29.13
CA SER A 499 9.57 11.89 30.18
C SER A 499 9.66 13.36 29.80
N VAL A 500 10.08 13.65 28.56
CA VAL A 500 10.21 15.03 28.06
C VAL A 500 8.83 15.67 27.84
N LEU A 501 7.84 14.92 27.33
CA LEU A 501 6.50 15.45 27.07
C LEU A 501 5.67 15.68 28.33
N LEU A 502 5.85 14.83 29.35
CA LEU A 502 5.13 14.90 30.62
C LEU A 502 5.92 15.53 31.77
N ASN A 503 7.15 16.00 31.49
CA ASN A 503 8.07 16.56 32.48
C ASN A 503 8.28 15.65 33.70
N PHE A 504 8.58 14.37 33.44
CA PHE A 504 8.94 13.45 34.53
C PHE A 504 10.25 13.85 35.19
N SER A 505 10.32 13.64 36.50
CA SER A 505 11.59 13.72 37.22
C SER A 505 12.52 12.58 36.80
N GLN A 506 13.81 12.74 37.06
CA GLN A 506 14.79 11.70 36.76
C GLN A 506 14.48 10.40 37.55
N GLU A 507 13.90 10.53 38.74
CA GLU A 507 13.44 9.42 39.58
C GLU A 507 12.22 8.71 38.97
N GLU A 508 11.24 9.46 38.44
CA GLU A 508 10.06 8.91 37.76
C GLU A 508 10.43 8.18 36.47
N GLU A 509 11.34 8.75 35.68
CA GLU A 509 11.90 8.10 34.49
C GLU A 509 12.63 6.80 34.84
N ASN A 510 13.47 6.81 35.87
CA ASN A 510 14.22 5.65 36.31
C ASN A 510 13.29 4.55 36.86
N MET A 511 12.20 4.91 37.54
CA MET A 511 11.18 3.95 37.99
C MET A 511 10.51 3.22 36.82
N LEU A 512 10.24 3.94 35.73
CA LEU A 512 9.67 3.35 34.52
C LEU A 512 10.67 2.43 33.81
N LYS A 513 11.95 2.80 33.76
CA LYS A 513 13.02 1.94 33.23
C LYS A 513 13.17 0.67 34.06
N GLU A 514 13.26 0.77 35.39
CA GLU A 514 13.36 -0.39 36.29
C GLU A 514 12.14 -1.32 36.17
N THR A 515 10.94 -0.74 36.01
CA THR A 515 9.69 -1.52 35.82
C THR A 515 9.67 -2.22 34.46
N LEU A 516 10.16 -1.56 33.42
CA LEU A 516 10.26 -2.12 32.08
C LEU A 516 11.30 -3.25 32.05
N GLU A 517 12.49 -3.04 32.64
CA GLU A 517 13.54 -4.06 32.79
C GLU A 517 13.05 -5.27 33.59
N TYR A 518 12.30 -5.05 34.67
CA TYR A 518 11.67 -6.14 35.42
C TYR A 518 10.67 -6.93 34.56
N LYS A 519 9.81 -6.25 33.79
CA LYS A 519 8.87 -6.92 32.87
C LYS A 519 9.55 -7.66 31.73
N MET A 520 10.74 -7.20 31.31
CA MET A 520 11.56 -7.82 30.27
C MET A 520 12.49 -8.91 30.79
N SER A 521 12.66 -9.03 32.11
CA SER A 521 13.55 -10.00 32.74
C SER A 521 12.78 -11.20 33.29
N TRP A 522 13.10 -12.39 32.80
CA TRP A 522 12.52 -13.66 33.29
C TRP A 522 12.87 -13.97 34.76
N PHE A 523 13.94 -13.37 35.28
CA PHE A 523 14.49 -13.65 36.63
C PHE A 523 14.53 -12.43 37.57
N GLY A 524 13.97 -11.29 37.15
CA GLY A 524 13.99 -10.07 37.95
C GLY A 524 13.06 -10.13 39.16
N SER A 525 13.42 -9.48 40.26
CA SER A 525 12.51 -9.20 41.37
C SER A 525 11.76 -7.88 41.12
N LYS A 526 10.46 -7.84 41.44
CA LYS A 526 9.62 -6.65 41.24
C LYS A 526 10.25 -5.43 41.95
N PRO A 527 10.48 -4.31 41.24
CA PRO A 527 11.10 -3.14 41.85
C PRO A 527 10.24 -2.63 43.00
N SER A 528 10.89 -2.20 44.09
CA SER A 528 10.18 -1.75 45.29
C SER A 528 9.48 -0.42 45.00
N PRO A 529 8.21 -0.25 45.41
CA PRO A 529 7.52 1.02 45.24
C PRO A 529 8.17 2.05 46.16
N LYS A 530 9.14 2.79 45.64
CA LYS A 530 9.72 3.97 46.31
C LYS A 530 8.66 5.07 46.30
N GLY A 531 7.81 5.09 47.31
CA GLY A 531 6.98 6.24 47.68
C GLY A 531 5.84 6.57 46.73
N SER A 532 4.62 6.55 47.25
CA SER A 532 3.42 7.10 46.63
C SER A 532 3.66 8.53 46.13
N ILE A 533 3.73 8.75 44.82
CA ILE A 533 3.50 10.07 44.23
C ILE A 533 2.01 10.36 44.43
N ARG A 534 1.72 11.16 45.45
CA ARG A 534 0.40 11.75 45.67
C ARG A 534 0.06 12.56 44.40
N PRO A 535 -1.03 12.29 43.68
CA PRO A 535 -1.37 13.07 42.51
C PRO A 535 -1.58 14.52 42.94
N SER A 536 -0.82 15.43 42.33
CA SER A 536 -0.93 16.87 42.48
C SER A 536 -2.23 17.35 41.84
N ILE A 537 -3.38 17.08 42.49
CA ILE A 537 -4.68 17.64 42.10
C ILE A 537 -4.98 18.79 43.05
N SER A 538 -4.68 20.01 42.62
CA SER A 538 -5.21 21.23 43.23
C SER A 538 -6.66 21.43 42.78
N ASN A 539 -7.64 20.99 43.58
CA ASN A 539 -8.82 21.76 44.03
C ASN A 539 -9.91 20.87 44.67
N PRO A 540 -10.74 21.44 45.58
CA PRO A 540 -11.54 20.67 46.52
C PRO A 540 -12.90 20.21 45.95
N ARG A 541 -13.32 19.03 46.44
CA ARG A 541 -14.69 18.46 46.52
C ARG A 541 -15.80 19.21 45.75
N THR A 542 -16.31 18.56 44.72
CA THR A 542 -17.73 18.61 44.36
C THR A 542 -18.39 17.30 44.77
N ALA A 543 -19.36 17.39 45.69
CA ALA A 543 -20.26 16.28 46.01
C ALA A 543 -21.26 16.13 44.87
N TRP A 544 -21.41 14.92 44.34
CA TRP A 544 -22.43 14.59 43.37
C TRP A 544 -23.62 13.98 44.11
N SER A 545 -24.79 14.58 43.88
CA SER A 545 -26.10 13.93 43.99
C SER A 545 -26.43 13.26 42.66
#